data_AF-A0A932TN71-F1
#
_entry.id   AF-A0A932TN71-F1
#
_cell.length_a   1.000
_cell.length_b   1.000
_cell.length_c   1.000
_cell.angle_alpha   90.00
_cell.angle_beta   90.00
_cell.angle_gamma   90.00
#
_symmetry.space_group_name_H-M   'P 1'
#
loop_
_entity.id
_entity.type
_entity.pdbx_description
1 polymer ?
#
loop_
_entity_poly.entity_id
_entity_poly.type
_entity_poly.pdbx_seq_one_letter_code
_entity_poly.pdbx_strand_id
1 'polypeptide(L)'
;MSRELVVLEGIVGLVLLDLFTAGAEPRNITGPLQQLTDPAARATLDEDPRASAAIEMAAAGAAAVDPLIGALGHRDAEVRRLAAWALGEIGDPRSVAPLAAALADEDALVVRAAAEALGKTGRAAAPALLAALGDRDARARCLAAGALGTVGDRAGADALAAALRDADPSVRAQAAWALGRIREPRTVAALAAALRDEDPNVGRQAGWALGEIGAPAAPSLAALLGEEAVAARAVQALARMGEAA
;
A
#
# COMPACT_ATOMS: atom_id res chain seq x y z
N MET A 1 -22.36 -19.72 15.77
CA MET A 1 -22.13 -18.27 15.63
C MET A 1 -20.72 -17.95 16.09
N SER A 2 -19.84 -17.61 15.17
CA SER A 2 -18.43 -17.28 15.43
C SER A 2 -18.36 -15.93 16.17
N ARG A 3 -17.47 -15.80 17.18
CA ARG A 3 -17.24 -14.54 17.93
C ARG A 3 -16.98 -13.33 17.03
N GLU A 4 -16.43 -13.57 15.84
CA GLU A 4 -16.18 -12.56 14.81
C GLU A 4 -17.46 -11.92 14.25
N LEU A 5 -18.57 -12.66 14.19
CA LEU A 5 -19.85 -12.18 13.66
C LEU A 5 -20.47 -11.09 14.55
N VAL A 6 -20.38 -11.26 15.87
CA VAL A 6 -20.92 -10.33 16.88
C VAL A 6 -20.11 -9.03 16.93
N VAL A 7 -18.80 -9.11 16.66
CA VAL A 7 -17.91 -7.94 16.65
C VAL A 7 -18.13 -7.12 15.38
N LEU A 8 -18.33 -7.76 14.22
CA LEU A 8 -18.63 -7.07 12.96
C LEU A 8 -19.98 -6.34 13.00
N GLU A 9 -21.04 -6.98 13.48
CA GLU A 9 -22.36 -6.33 13.66
C GLU A 9 -22.28 -5.15 14.64
N GLY A 10 -21.46 -5.26 15.69
CA GLY A 10 -21.22 -4.18 16.65
C GLY A 10 -20.48 -2.97 16.05
N ILE A 11 -19.50 -3.19 15.18
CA ILE A 11 -18.70 -2.11 14.56
C ILE A 11 -19.47 -1.43 13.43
N VAL A 12 -20.17 -2.20 12.59
CA VAL A 12 -21.08 -1.66 11.56
C VAL A 12 -22.20 -0.87 12.24
N GLY A 13 -22.74 -1.39 13.35
CA GLY A 13 -23.68 -0.69 14.21
C GLY A 13 -23.13 0.63 14.75
N LEU A 14 -21.90 0.66 15.26
CA LEU A 14 -21.26 1.88 15.81
C LEU A 14 -20.99 2.94 14.73
N VAL A 15 -20.46 2.55 13.57
CA VAL A 15 -20.18 3.50 12.46
C VAL A 15 -21.48 4.06 11.88
N LEU A 16 -22.52 3.23 11.74
CA LEU A 16 -23.84 3.70 11.30
C LEU A 16 -24.54 4.55 12.37
N LEU A 17 -24.40 4.22 13.67
CA LEU A 17 -25.00 5.01 14.75
C LEU A 17 -24.36 6.42 14.84
N ASP A 18 -23.05 6.53 14.69
CA ASP A 18 -22.36 7.83 14.67
C ASP A 18 -22.76 8.67 13.45
N LEU A 19 -22.94 8.07 12.27
CA LEU A 19 -23.50 8.74 11.09
C LEU A 19 -24.96 9.19 11.30
N PHE A 20 -25.76 8.43 12.05
CA PHE A 20 -27.14 8.78 12.41
C PHE A 20 -27.22 9.90 13.46
N THR A 21 -26.24 10.02 14.35
CA THR A 21 -26.19 11.12 15.34
C THR A 21 -25.69 12.45 14.77
N ALA A 22 -25.03 12.44 13.62
CA ALA A 22 -24.49 13.63 12.94
C ALA A 22 -25.51 14.42 12.08
N GLY A 23 -26.80 14.08 12.12
CA GLY A 23 -27.88 14.90 11.54
C GLY A 23 -28.03 14.85 10.02
N ALA A 24 -27.45 13.86 9.34
CA ALA A 24 -27.74 13.59 7.93
C ALA A 24 -29.15 12.96 7.81
N GLU A 25 -30.10 13.67 7.18
CA GLU A 25 -31.43 13.12 6.93
C GLU A 25 -31.37 11.80 6.15
N PRO A 26 -32.19 10.80 6.50
CA PRO A 26 -32.20 9.50 5.83
C PRO A 26 -32.80 9.66 4.43
N ARG A 27 -31.96 9.89 3.42
CA ARG A 27 -32.35 9.60 2.03
C ARG A 27 -32.36 8.09 1.86
N ASN A 28 -33.53 7.51 2.13
CA ASN A 28 -34.01 6.20 1.69
C ASN A 28 -32.94 5.28 1.06
N ILE A 29 -32.03 4.78 1.89
CA ILE A 29 -31.04 3.74 1.57
C ILE A 29 -31.69 2.36 1.41
N THR A 30 -33.00 2.26 1.63
CA THR A 30 -33.82 1.05 1.44
C THR A 30 -34.20 0.82 -0.03
N GLY A 31 -34.05 1.83 -0.90
CA GLY A 31 -34.41 1.75 -2.32
C GLY A 31 -33.64 0.71 -3.14
N PRO A 32 -32.29 0.64 -3.08
CA PRO A 32 -31.51 -0.36 -3.83
C PRO A 32 -31.72 -1.78 -3.30
N LEU A 33 -31.99 -1.94 -1.99
CA LEU A 33 -32.21 -3.23 -1.34
C LEU A 33 -33.57 -3.85 -1.67
N GLN A 34 -34.58 -3.04 -2.01
CA GLN A 34 -35.89 -3.53 -2.44
C GLN A 34 -35.92 -3.96 -3.92
N GLN A 35 -34.91 -3.59 -4.73
CA GLN A 35 -34.85 -3.96 -6.14
C GLN A 35 -34.13 -5.30 -6.40
N LEU A 36 -33.52 -5.90 -5.38
CA LEU A 36 -33.02 -7.28 -5.41
C LEU A 36 -34.12 -8.26 -4.97
N THR A 37 -35.15 -8.42 -5.80
CA THR A 37 -36.23 -9.40 -5.61
C THR A 37 -35.86 -10.82 -6.04
N ASP A 38 -34.60 -11.08 -6.43
CA ASP A 38 -34.15 -12.40 -6.86
C ASP A 38 -33.67 -13.24 -5.65
N PRO A 39 -34.39 -14.32 -5.28
CA PRO A 39 -33.97 -15.20 -4.20
C PRO A 39 -32.61 -15.88 -4.45
N ALA A 40 -32.15 -15.99 -5.70
CA ALA A 40 -30.84 -16.55 -6.03
C ALA A 40 -29.66 -15.62 -5.65
N ALA A 41 -29.88 -14.30 -5.68
CA ALA A 41 -28.87 -13.32 -5.23
C ALA A 41 -28.74 -13.28 -3.69
N ARG A 42 -29.78 -13.66 -2.96
CA ARG A 42 -29.75 -13.82 -1.50
C ARG A 42 -28.92 -15.02 -1.05
N ALA A 43 -28.92 -16.11 -1.81
CA ALA A 43 -28.15 -17.31 -1.49
C ALA A 43 -26.64 -17.14 -1.71
N THR A 44 -26.21 -16.13 -2.48
CA THR A 44 -24.79 -15.80 -2.70
C THR A 44 -24.24 -14.81 -1.67
N LEU A 45 -25.08 -14.22 -0.81
CA LEU A 45 -24.70 -13.32 0.28
C LEU A 45 -24.32 -14.04 1.60
N ASP A 46 -24.47 -15.37 1.64
CA ASP A 46 -24.38 -16.16 2.87
C ASP A 46 -22.98 -16.78 3.13
N GLU A 47 -21.97 -16.51 2.29
CA GLU A 47 -20.63 -17.13 2.45
C GLU A 47 -19.48 -16.19 2.85
N ASP A 48 -19.69 -14.87 2.93
CA ASP A 48 -18.67 -13.97 3.52
C ASP A 48 -19.30 -12.74 4.22
N PRO A 49 -19.32 -12.68 5.57
CA PRO A 49 -19.82 -11.53 6.32
C PRO A 49 -19.07 -10.22 5.99
N ARG A 50 -17.85 -10.31 5.44
CA ARG A 50 -17.08 -9.15 4.98
C ARG A 50 -17.66 -8.55 3.70
N ALA A 51 -18.30 -9.36 2.85
CA ALA A 51 -18.93 -8.91 1.61
C ALA A 51 -20.20 -8.09 1.87
N SER A 52 -21.00 -8.45 2.89
CA SER A 52 -22.20 -7.67 3.26
C SER A 52 -21.85 -6.33 3.91
N ALA A 53 -20.89 -6.29 4.83
CA ALA A 53 -20.41 -5.03 5.44
C ALA A 53 -19.74 -4.11 4.41
N ALA A 54 -19.07 -4.69 3.41
CA ALA A 54 -18.50 -3.95 2.29
C ALA A 54 -19.52 -3.26 1.40
N ILE A 55 -20.61 -3.97 1.07
CA ILE A 55 -21.69 -3.46 0.23
C ILE A 55 -22.40 -2.32 0.95
N GLU A 56 -22.62 -2.43 2.26
CA GLU A 56 -23.19 -1.36 3.08
C GLU A 56 -22.26 -0.14 3.20
N MET A 57 -20.94 -0.35 3.32
CA MET A 57 -19.96 0.74 3.41
C MET A 57 -19.71 1.43 2.06
N ALA A 58 -19.71 0.65 0.97
CA ALA A 58 -19.65 1.18 -0.40
C ALA A 58 -20.92 1.99 -0.74
N ALA A 59 -22.08 1.61 -0.20
CA ALA A 59 -23.33 2.36 -0.33
C ALA A 59 -23.31 3.72 0.40
N ALA A 60 -22.49 3.88 1.47
CA ALA A 60 -22.29 5.15 2.16
C ALA A 60 -21.35 6.13 1.42
N GLY A 61 -20.51 5.63 0.50
CA GLY A 61 -19.69 6.43 -0.41
C GLY A 61 -18.75 7.43 0.29
N ALA A 62 -18.54 8.60 -0.32
CA ALA A 62 -17.58 9.62 0.14
C ALA A 62 -17.82 10.15 1.57
N ALA A 63 -19.02 9.96 2.14
CA ALA A 63 -19.38 10.38 3.49
C ALA A 63 -18.78 9.47 4.58
N ALA A 64 -18.42 8.23 4.23
CA ALA A 64 -17.78 7.29 5.16
C ALA A 64 -16.25 7.49 5.25
N VAL A 65 -15.64 8.29 4.37
CA VAL A 65 -14.18 8.40 4.24
C VAL A 65 -13.54 8.96 5.52
N ASP A 66 -14.03 10.08 6.05
CA ASP A 66 -13.41 10.71 7.23
C ASP A 66 -13.58 9.84 8.52
N PRO A 67 -14.75 9.23 8.79
CA PRO A 67 -14.89 8.25 9.87
C PRO A 67 -13.95 7.05 9.73
N LEU A 68 -13.81 6.50 8.53
CA LEU A 68 -12.92 5.36 8.28
C LEU A 68 -11.44 5.75 8.42
N ILE A 69 -11.06 6.97 8.03
CA ILE A 69 -9.72 7.52 8.30
C ILE A 69 -9.49 7.58 9.82
N GLY A 70 -10.47 8.02 10.60
CA GLY A 70 -10.38 7.99 12.07
C GLY A 70 -10.21 6.58 12.63
N ALA A 71 -10.92 5.60 12.06
CA ALA A 71 -10.88 4.20 12.49
C ALA A 71 -9.51 3.52 12.23
N LEU A 72 -8.66 4.05 11.35
CA LEU A 72 -7.27 3.59 11.21
C LEU A 72 -6.43 3.83 12.48
N GLY A 73 -6.85 4.71 13.38
CA GLY A 73 -6.19 4.95 14.67
C GLY A 73 -6.77 4.13 15.83
N HIS A 74 -7.68 3.21 15.58
CA HIS A 74 -8.40 2.50 16.63
C HIS A 74 -7.49 1.51 17.40
N ARG A 75 -7.75 1.31 18.71
CA ARG A 75 -6.96 0.41 19.57
C ARG A 75 -7.01 -1.06 19.15
N ASP A 76 -8.11 -1.46 18.51
CA ASP A 76 -8.33 -2.82 18.02
C ASP A 76 -7.81 -2.96 16.59
N ALA A 77 -6.87 -3.88 16.39
CA ALA A 77 -6.24 -4.14 15.09
C ALA A 77 -7.26 -4.59 14.03
N GLU A 78 -8.31 -5.31 14.42
CA GLU A 78 -9.32 -5.77 13.46
C GLU A 78 -10.14 -4.60 12.91
N VAL A 79 -10.44 -3.60 13.76
CA VAL A 79 -11.10 -2.36 13.33
C VAL A 79 -10.21 -1.58 12.36
N ARG A 80 -8.91 -1.43 12.67
CA ARG A 80 -7.95 -0.77 11.78
C ARG A 80 -7.85 -1.48 10.43
N ARG A 81 -7.80 -2.81 10.44
CA ARG A 81 -7.72 -3.65 9.25
C ARG A 81 -8.95 -3.47 8.36
N LEU A 82 -10.15 -3.51 8.95
CA LEU A 82 -11.41 -3.30 8.22
C LEU A 82 -11.53 -1.88 7.68
N ALA A 83 -11.08 -0.88 8.44
CA ALA A 83 -11.05 0.51 7.99
C ALA A 83 -10.13 0.68 6.78
N ALA A 84 -8.92 0.12 6.83
CA ALA A 84 -7.98 0.16 5.71
C ALA A 84 -8.56 -0.51 4.46
N TRP A 85 -9.15 -1.69 4.63
CA TRP A 85 -9.80 -2.42 3.57
C TRP A 85 -10.94 -1.63 2.93
N ALA A 86 -11.85 -1.07 3.74
CA ALA A 86 -12.99 -0.29 3.27
C ALA A 86 -12.56 1.00 2.54
N LEU A 87 -11.54 1.70 3.04
CA LEU A 87 -10.97 2.87 2.34
C LEU A 87 -10.41 2.50 0.97
N GLY A 88 -9.81 1.31 0.86
CA GLY A 88 -9.34 0.75 -0.41
C GLY A 88 -10.47 0.48 -1.42
N GLU A 89 -11.61 -0.03 -0.95
CA GLU A 89 -12.80 -0.24 -1.79
C GLU A 89 -13.44 1.08 -2.23
N ILE A 90 -13.43 2.10 -1.36
CA ILE A 90 -13.96 3.43 -1.69
C ILE A 90 -13.04 4.14 -2.69
N GLY A 91 -11.72 4.00 -2.54
CA GLY A 91 -10.73 4.57 -3.46
C GLY A 91 -10.64 6.10 -3.43
N ASP A 92 -11.10 6.75 -2.36
CA ASP A 92 -11.03 8.21 -2.23
C ASP A 92 -9.57 8.67 -2.00
N PRO A 93 -9.02 9.60 -2.79
CA PRO A 93 -7.64 10.07 -2.66
C PRO A 93 -7.28 10.62 -1.27
N ARG A 94 -8.25 11.12 -0.49
CA ARG A 94 -8.03 11.61 0.89
C ARG A 94 -7.53 10.49 1.82
N SER A 95 -7.85 9.23 1.51
CA SER A 95 -7.43 8.07 2.28
C SER A 95 -5.97 7.68 2.08
N VAL A 96 -5.31 8.19 1.04
CA VAL A 96 -3.96 7.74 0.64
C VAL A 96 -2.91 7.99 1.72
N ALA A 97 -2.86 9.19 2.30
CA ALA A 97 -1.91 9.49 3.37
C ALA A 97 -2.19 8.68 4.66
N PRO A 98 -3.45 8.58 5.15
CA PRO A 98 -3.79 7.70 6.27
C PRO A 98 -3.48 6.22 6.02
N LEU A 99 -3.80 5.69 4.84
CA LEU A 99 -3.45 4.32 4.46
C LEU A 99 -1.94 4.11 4.39
N ALA A 100 -1.19 5.09 3.88
CA ALA A 100 0.27 5.03 3.89
C ALA A 100 0.82 4.99 5.33
N ALA A 101 0.24 5.77 6.25
CA ALA A 101 0.59 5.69 7.68
C ALA A 101 0.35 4.30 8.28
N ALA A 102 -0.75 3.65 7.90
CA ALA A 102 -1.09 2.29 8.34
C ALA A 102 -0.14 1.19 7.81
N LEU A 103 0.76 1.49 6.86
CA LEU A 103 1.83 0.56 6.50
C LEU A 103 2.90 0.39 7.59
N ALA A 104 2.91 1.27 8.58
CA ALA A 104 3.78 1.20 9.76
C ALA A 104 3.03 0.72 11.02
N ASP A 105 1.88 0.06 10.84
CA ASP A 105 1.13 -0.56 11.94
C ASP A 105 1.90 -1.75 12.55
N GLU A 106 1.64 -2.03 13.83
CA GLU A 106 2.22 -3.18 14.53
C GLU A 106 1.62 -4.52 14.08
N ASP A 107 0.38 -4.50 13.58
CA ASP A 107 -0.33 -5.68 13.12
C ASP A 107 -0.10 -5.93 11.62
N ALA A 108 0.44 -7.10 11.30
CA ALA A 108 0.79 -7.48 9.93
C ALA A 108 -0.42 -7.58 9.00
N LEU A 109 -1.63 -7.87 9.51
CA LEU A 109 -2.85 -7.93 8.71
C LEU A 109 -3.34 -6.51 8.37
N VAL A 110 -3.18 -5.55 9.28
CA VAL A 110 -3.44 -4.12 9.02
C VAL A 110 -2.50 -3.60 7.94
N VAL A 111 -1.20 -3.88 8.07
CA VAL A 111 -0.19 -3.49 7.05
C VAL A 111 -0.55 -4.06 5.68
N ARG A 112 -0.94 -5.35 5.62
CA ARG A 112 -1.36 -5.98 4.37
C ARG A 112 -2.61 -5.32 3.79
N ALA A 113 -3.63 -5.06 4.62
CA ALA A 113 -4.87 -4.42 4.18
C ALA A 113 -4.62 -2.99 3.66
N ALA A 114 -3.76 -2.22 4.32
CA ALA A 114 -3.37 -0.89 3.88
C ALA A 114 -2.60 -0.92 2.55
N ALA A 115 -1.70 -1.88 2.38
CA ALA A 115 -0.99 -2.09 1.11
C ALA A 115 -1.94 -2.46 -0.03
N GLU A 116 -2.85 -3.41 0.21
CA GLU A 116 -3.88 -3.79 -0.76
C GLU A 116 -4.79 -2.61 -1.11
N ALA A 117 -5.21 -1.83 -0.12
CA ALA A 117 -6.06 -0.66 -0.30
C ALA A 117 -5.39 0.42 -1.16
N LEU A 118 -4.12 0.73 -0.90
CA LEU A 118 -3.32 1.64 -1.72
C LEU A 118 -3.17 1.12 -3.15
N GLY A 119 -2.96 -0.19 -3.32
CA GLY A 119 -2.93 -0.83 -4.63
C GLY A 119 -4.25 -0.73 -5.38
N LYS A 120 -5.38 -0.91 -4.70
CA LYS A 120 -6.75 -0.77 -5.25
C LYS A 120 -7.09 0.68 -5.62
N THR A 121 -6.63 1.64 -4.82
CA THR A 121 -6.74 3.08 -5.14
C THR A 121 -5.94 3.40 -6.42
N GLY A 122 -4.93 2.59 -6.72
CA GLY A 122 -4.29 2.50 -8.03
C GLY A 122 -3.62 3.79 -8.48
N ARG A 123 -3.67 4.06 -9.79
CA ARG A 123 -3.05 5.26 -10.40
C ARG A 123 -3.58 6.58 -9.84
N ALA A 124 -4.80 6.60 -9.30
CA ALA A 124 -5.37 7.81 -8.72
C ALA A 124 -4.63 8.26 -7.45
N ALA A 125 -3.99 7.33 -6.73
CA ALA A 125 -3.15 7.64 -5.58
C ALA A 125 -1.76 8.16 -5.96
N ALA A 126 -1.30 7.91 -7.19
CA ALA A 126 0.07 8.24 -7.61
C ALA A 126 0.43 9.73 -7.43
N PRO A 127 -0.41 10.72 -7.81
CA PRO A 127 -0.08 12.14 -7.58
C PRO A 127 0.07 12.49 -6.10
N ALA A 128 -0.79 11.96 -5.24
CA ALA A 128 -0.73 12.21 -3.80
C ALA A 128 0.50 11.56 -3.15
N LEU A 129 0.83 10.33 -3.54
CA LEU A 129 2.04 9.65 -3.09
C LEU A 129 3.32 10.33 -3.58
N LEU A 130 3.33 10.82 -4.82
CA LEU A 130 4.44 11.60 -5.36
C LEU A 130 4.66 12.91 -4.61
N ALA A 131 3.58 13.59 -4.21
CA ALA A 131 3.68 14.77 -3.36
C ALA A 131 4.25 14.41 -1.97
N ALA A 132 3.82 13.29 -1.39
CA ALA A 132 4.29 12.83 -0.08
C ALA A 132 5.77 12.39 -0.06
N LEU A 133 6.37 12.01 -1.21
CA LEU A 133 7.82 11.83 -1.33
C LEU A 133 8.61 13.13 -1.08
N GLY A 134 7.97 14.29 -1.17
CA GLY A 134 8.57 15.60 -0.88
C GLY A 134 8.29 16.12 0.52
N ASP A 135 7.65 15.34 1.40
CA ASP A 135 7.26 15.80 2.73
C ASP A 135 8.49 16.08 3.62
N ARG A 136 8.32 16.96 4.60
CA ARG A 136 9.38 17.26 5.59
C ARG A 136 9.60 16.09 6.54
N ASP A 137 8.57 15.32 6.85
CA ASP A 137 8.66 14.13 7.68
C ASP A 137 9.24 12.95 6.90
N ALA A 138 10.38 12.44 7.36
CA ALA A 138 11.04 11.27 6.78
C ALA A 138 10.16 10.03 6.83
N ARG A 139 9.31 9.89 7.86
CA ARG A 139 8.38 8.77 7.95
C ARG A 139 7.34 8.84 6.83
N ALA A 140 6.77 10.02 6.58
CA ALA A 140 5.82 10.21 5.49
C ALA A 140 6.44 9.90 4.11
N ARG A 141 7.67 10.37 3.86
CA ARG A 141 8.41 10.04 2.63
C ARG A 141 8.67 8.54 2.48
N CYS A 142 9.06 7.87 3.56
CA CYS A 142 9.34 6.43 3.60
C CYS A 142 8.09 5.61 3.24
N LEU A 143 6.96 5.97 3.83
CA LEU A 143 5.66 5.33 3.58
C LEU A 143 5.18 5.58 2.15
N ALA A 144 5.36 6.79 1.64
CA ALA A 144 5.04 7.13 0.26
C ALA A 144 5.85 6.30 -0.74
N ALA A 145 7.15 6.11 -0.49
CA ALA A 145 8.01 5.26 -1.32
C ALA A 145 7.52 3.81 -1.35
N GLY A 146 7.22 3.23 -0.18
CA GLY A 146 6.68 1.87 -0.08
C GLY A 146 5.32 1.73 -0.78
N ALA A 147 4.43 2.70 -0.60
CA ALA A 147 3.13 2.73 -1.26
C ALA A 147 3.25 2.77 -2.79
N LEU A 148 4.15 3.60 -3.34
CA LEU A 148 4.41 3.64 -4.79
C LEU A 148 4.94 2.32 -5.33
N GLY A 149 5.79 1.62 -4.56
CA GLY A 149 6.26 0.28 -4.90
C GLY A 149 5.13 -0.76 -4.93
N THR A 150 4.16 -0.64 -4.03
CA THR A 150 2.97 -1.50 -3.99
C THR A 150 2.02 -1.20 -5.15
N VAL A 151 1.81 0.08 -5.47
CA VAL A 151 1.01 0.51 -6.64
C VAL A 151 1.65 0.00 -7.94
N GLY A 152 2.98 -0.02 -8.03
CA GLY A 152 3.70 -0.59 -9.17
C GLY A 152 3.64 0.26 -10.44
N ASP A 153 3.18 1.50 -10.36
CA ASP A 153 3.12 2.39 -11.52
C ASP A 153 4.50 2.91 -11.90
N ARG A 154 4.93 2.61 -13.13
CA ARG A 154 6.21 3.06 -13.70
C ARG A 154 6.32 4.59 -13.78
N ALA A 155 5.20 5.32 -13.78
CA ALA A 155 5.21 6.78 -13.72
C ALA A 155 5.93 7.32 -12.46
N GLY A 156 5.94 6.56 -11.36
CA GLY A 156 6.64 6.94 -10.12
C GLY A 156 8.13 6.62 -10.08
N ALA A 157 8.66 5.93 -11.09
CA ALA A 157 10.03 5.40 -11.07
C ALA A 157 11.10 6.50 -10.96
N ASP A 158 10.93 7.62 -11.65
CA ASP A 158 11.90 8.73 -11.61
C ASP A 158 11.92 9.42 -10.24
N ALA A 159 10.76 9.57 -9.61
CA ALA A 159 10.65 10.15 -8.27
C ALA A 159 11.25 9.21 -7.20
N LEU A 160 11.02 7.91 -7.31
CA LEU A 160 11.66 6.91 -6.46
C LEU A 160 13.18 6.87 -6.68
N ALA A 161 13.65 7.01 -7.92
CA ALA A 161 15.08 7.09 -8.22
C ALA A 161 15.73 8.34 -7.60
N ALA A 162 15.00 9.46 -7.51
CA ALA A 162 15.46 10.62 -6.76
C ALA A 162 15.51 10.37 -5.24
N ALA A 163 14.50 9.66 -4.70
CA ALA A 163 14.43 9.29 -3.27
C ALA A 163 15.54 8.34 -2.81
N LEU A 164 16.27 7.68 -3.73
CA LEU A 164 17.51 6.95 -3.40
C LEU A 164 18.63 7.85 -2.85
N ARG A 165 18.48 9.18 -2.91
CA ARG A 165 19.42 10.16 -2.35
C ARG A 165 18.87 10.89 -1.13
N ASP A 166 17.79 10.38 -0.54
CA ASP A 166 17.20 10.97 0.65
C ASP A 166 18.19 10.99 1.84
N ALA A 167 18.07 12.00 2.70
CA ALA A 167 18.89 12.09 3.91
C ALA A 167 18.63 10.92 4.88
N ASP A 168 17.41 10.39 4.91
CA ASP A 168 17.02 9.28 5.77
C ASP A 168 17.29 7.92 5.09
N PRO A 169 18.11 7.04 5.69
CA PRO A 169 18.41 5.72 5.13
C PRO A 169 17.19 4.81 4.94
N SER A 170 16.14 4.98 5.76
CA SER A 170 14.91 4.19 5.65
C SER A 170 14.13 4.55 4.40
N VAL A 171 14.09 5.85 4.06
CA VAL A 171 13.50 6.34 2.80
C VAL A 171 14.27 5.79 1.61
N ARG A 172 15.62 5.85 1.64
CA ARG A 172 16.46 5.31 0.57
C ARG A 172 16.24 3.80 0.37
N ALA A 173 16.19 3.03 1.46
CA ALA A 173 15.97 1.59 1.42
C ALA A 173 14.59 1.24 0.86
N GLN A 174 13.55 1.98 1.26
CA GLN A 174 12.20 1.79 0.71
C GLN A 174 12.11 2.18 -0.76
N ALA A 175 12.77 3.25 -1.18
CA ALA A 175 12.84 3.62 -2.59
C ALA A 175 13.50 2.53 -3.43
N ALA A 176 14.60 1.93 -2.95
CA ALA A 176 15.25 0.81 -3.62
C ALA A 176 14.32 -0.40 -3.74
N TRP A 177 13.64 -0.78 -2.65
CA TRP A 177 12.65 -1.86 -2.67
C TRP A 177 11.51 -1.59 -3.66
N ALA A 178 10.96 -0.38 -3.65
CA ALA A 178 9.87 0.02 -4.54
C ALA A 178 10.27 -0.06 -6.02
N LEU A 179 11.50 0.36 -6.36
CA LEU A 179 12.02 0.24 -7.72
C LEU A 179 12.21 -1.20 -8.17
N GLY A 180 12.61 -2.10 -7.26
CA GLY A 180 12.67 -3.54 -7.51
C GLY A 180 11.30 -4.16 -7.80
N ARG A 181 10.24 -3.66 -7.15
CA ARG A 181 8.85 -4.06 -7.42
C ARG A 181 8.36 -3.56 -8.78
N ILE A 182 8.67 -2.33 -9.14
CA ILE A 182 8.25 -1.69 -10.40
C ILE A 182 9.01 -2.28 -11.60
N ARG A 183 10.26 -2.71 -11.39
CA ARG A 183 11.16 -3.28 -12.41
C ARG A 183 11.35 -2.38 -13.63
N GLU A 184 11.51 -1.07 -13.41
CA GLU A 184 11.73 -0.09 -14.50
C GLU A 184 13.22 -0.01 -14.86
N PRO A 185 13.65 -0.46 -16.07
CA PRO A 185 15.05 -0.54 -16.45
C PRO A 185 15.79 0.80 -16.43
N ARG A 186 15.09 1.92 -16.65
CA ARG A 186 15.71 3.27 -16.61
C ARG A 186 16.32 3.61 -15.25
N THR A 187 15.91 2.93 -14.18
CA THR A 187 16.40 3.19 -12.81
C THR A 187 17.66 2.41 -12.43
N VAL A 188 18.14 1.51 -13.31
CA VAL A 188 19.33 0.65 -13.07
C VAL A 188 20.55 1.45 -12.65
N ALA A 189 20.84 2.58 -13.31
CA ALA A 189 22.01 3.39 -12.97
C ALA A 189 21.92 3.99 -11.54
N ALA A 190 20.72 4.41 -11.13
CA ALA A 190 20.50 4.95 -9.79
C ALA A 190 20.62 3.85 -8.72
N LEU A 191 20.05 2.67 -8.97
CA LEU A 191 20.19 1.52 -8.07
C LEU A 191 21.64 1.00 -7.99
N ALA A 192 22.37 0.99 -9.11
CA ALA A 192 23.78 0.61 -9.13
C ALA A 192 24.66 1.57 -8.31
N ALA A 193 24.31 2.86 -8.26
CA ALA A 193 24.95 3.80 -7.35
C ALA A 193 24.60 3.49 -5.89
N ALA A 194 23.33 3.19 -5.59
CA ALA A 194 22.84 2.85 -4.24
C ALA A 194 23.43 1.54 -3.66
N LEU A 195 24.08 0.70 -4.46
CA LEU A 195 24.86 -0.43 -3.95
C LEU A 195 26.01 0.01 -3.02
N ARG A 196 26.52 1.23 -3.21
CA ARG A 196 27.61 1.84 -2.42
C ARG A 196 27.09 2.67 -1.24
N ASP A 197 25.81 2.59 -0.92
CA ASP A 197 25.24 3.33 0.20
C ASP A 197 25.96 2.97 1.52
N GLU A 198 26.13 3.98 2.37
CA GLU A 198 26.73 3.83 3.70
C GLU A 198 25.89 2.90 4.59
N ASP A 199 24.56 2.91 4.41
CA ASP A 199 23.66 2.05 5.12
C ASP A 199 23.62 0.67 4.44
N PRO A 200 24.00 -0.41 5.14
CA PRO A 200 24.05 -1.74 4.53
C PRO A 200 22.70 -2.26 4.06
N ASN A 201 21.60 -1.81 4.65
CA ASN A 201 20.25 -2.19 4.25
C ASN A 201 19.89 -1.60 2.89
N VAL A 202 20.22 -0.33 2.65
CA VAL A 202 20.00 0.32 1.35
C VAL A 202 20.73 -0.44 0.25
N GLY A 203 22.03 -0.73 0.45
CA GLY A 203 22.81 -1.50 -0.51
C GLY A 203 22.26 -2.91 -0.76
N ARG A 204 21.71 -3.58 0.26
CA ARG A 204 21.03 -4.89 0.09
C ARG A 204 19.76 -4.78 -0.73
N GLN A 205 18.91 -3.78 -0.45
CA GLN A 205 17.67 -3.54 -1.20
C GLN A 205 17.97 -3.18 -2.65
N ALA A 206 19.01 -2.38 -2.90
CA ALA A 206 19.44 -2.04 -4.26
C ALA A 206 19.92 -3.28 -5.04
N GLY A 207 20.70 -4.16 -4.40
CA GLY A 207 21.12 -5.44 -5.00
C GLY A 207 19.93 -6.36 -5.30
N TRP A 208 18.99 -6.48 -4.38
CA TRP A 208 17.74 -7.21 -4.64
C TRP A 208 16.98 -6.63 -5.83
N ALA A 209 16.75 -5.31 -5.84
CA ALA A 209 16.02 -4.62 -6.88
C ALA A 209 16.66 -4.77 -8.27
N LEU A 210 17.98 -4.70 -8.37
CA LEU A 210 18.72 -4.96 -9.62
C LEU A 210 18.54 -6.41 -10.09
N GLY A 211 18.51 -7.37 -9.16
CA GLY A 211 18.18 -8.76 -9.46
C GLY A 211 16.75 -8.92 -10.00
N GLU A 212 15.77 -8.23 -9.42
CA GLU A 212 14.37 -8.24 -9.87
C GLU A 212 14.18 -7.58 -11.25
N ILE A 213 14.96 -6.54 -11.56
CA ILE A 213 14.94 -5.91 -12.90
C ILE A 213 15.49 -6.86 -13.96
N GLY A 214 16.47 -7.70 -13.60
CA GLY A 214 16.98 -8.75 -14.50
C GLY A 214 17.98 -8.24 -15.52
N ALA A 215 17.94 -8.81 -16.74
CA ALA A 215 18.95 -8.63 -17.79
C ALA A 215 19.44 -7.18 -18.03
N PRO A 216 18.58 -6.14 -17.97
CA PRO A 216 19.04 -4.75 -18.11
C PRO A 216 20.06 -4.30 -17.05
N ALA A 217 20.07 -4.91 -15.86
CA ALA A 217 20.99 -4.59 -14.78
C ALA A 217 22.37 -5.28 -14.92
N ALA A 218 22.47 -6.36 -15.71
CA ALA A 218 23.68 -7.17 -15.80
C ALA A 218 24.96 -6.38 -16.15
N PRO A 219 24.96 -5.45 -17.14
CA PRO A 219 26.18 -4.71 -17.48
C PRO A 219 26.66 -3.82 -16.34
N SER A 220 25.71 -3.21 -15.61
CA SER A 220 26.03 -2.36 -14.46
C SER A 220 26.58 -3.19 -13.30
N LEU A 221 25.98 -4.34 -13.02
CA LEU A 221 26.45 -5.24 -11.96
C LEU A 221 27.83 -5.83 -12.28
N ALA A 222 28.08 -6.22 -13.53
CA ALA A 222 29.37 -6.75 -13.97
C ALA A 222 30.51 -5.75 -13.78
N ALA A 223 30.26 -4.46 -14.07
CA ALA A 223 31.24 -3.40 -13.85
C ALA A 223 31.63 -3.23 -12.36
N LEU A 224 30.73 -3.60 -11.44
CA LEU A 224 30.92 -3.45 -9.99
C LEU A 224 31.61 -4.66 -9.33
N LEU A 225 31.81 -5.76 -10.04
CA LEU A 225 32.48 -6.95 -9.49
C LEU A 225 33.93 -6.71 -9.10
N GLY A 226 34.57 -5.70 -9.71
CA GLY A 226 35.94 -5.29 -9.37
C GLY A 226 36.05 -4.43 -8.10
N GLU A 227 34.93 -3.97 -7.54
CA GLU A 227 34.92 -3.10 -6.36
C GLU A 227 34.65 -3.92 -5.10
N GLU A 228 35.67 -4.14 -4.27
CA GLU A 228 35.61 -5.00 -3.08
C GLU A 228 34.42 -4.66 -2.15
N ALA A 229 34.13 -3.36 -1.99
CA ALA A 229 33.05 -2.87 -1.13
C ALA A 229 31.63 -3.28 -1.59
N VAL A 230 31.43 -3.55 -2.88
CA VAL A 230 30.10 -3.85 -3.46
C VAL A 230 30.03 -5.15 -4.24
N ALA A 231 31.17 -5.81 -4.48
CA ALA A 231 31.27 -7.06 -5.22
C ALA A 231 30.34 -8.14 -4.66
N ALA A 232 30.30 -8.33 -3.34
CA ALA A 232 29.42 -9.32 -2.71
C ALA A 232 27.93 -9.06 -3.01
N ARG A 233 27.50 -7.80 -3.01
CA ARG A 233 26.12 -7.40 -3.32
C ARG A 233 25.81 -7.57 -4.81
N ALA A 234 26.78 -7.23 -5.68
CA ALA A 234 26.64 -7.40 -7.12
C ALA A 234 26.57 -8.88 -7.54
N VAL A 235 27.36 -9.75 -6.91
CA VAL A 235 27.30 -11.21 -7.11
C VAL A 235 25.94 -11.76 -6.70
N GLN A 236 25.41 -11.37 -5.54
CA GLN A 236 24.09 -11.82 -5.08
C GLN A 236 22.97 -11.38 -6.05
N ALA A 237 23.04 -10.16 -6.57
CA ALA A 237 22.09 -9.66 -7.55
C ALA A 237 22.13 -10.49 -8.85
N LEU A 238 23.34 -10.76 -9.40
CA LEU A 238 23.52 -11.57 -10.60
C LEU A 238 23.08 -13.03 -10.41
N ALA A 239 23.35 -13.63 -9.25
CA ALA A 239 22.90 -14.99 -8.95
C ALA A 239 21.38 -15.10 -9.02
N ARG A 240 20.66 -14.13 -8.43
CA ARG A 240 19.20 -14.05 -8.48
C ARG A 240 18.64 -13.94 -9.90
N MET A 241 19.33 -13.22 -10.78
CA MET A 241 18.93 -13.10 -12.19
C MET A 241 18.98 -14.43 -12.92
N GLY A 242 19.96 -15.29 -12.59
CA GLY A 242 20.12 -16.62 -13.17
C GLY A 242 19.12 -17.65 -12.66
N GLU A 243 18.62 -17.49 -11.43
CA GLU A 243 17.58 -18.36 -10.84
C GLU A 243 16.17 -18.05 -11.35
N ALA A 244 15.96 -16.85 -11.90
CA ALA A 244 14.65 -16.37 -12.38
C ALA A 244 14.43 -16.58 -13.90
N ALA A 245 15.40 -17.17 -14.62
CA ALA A 245 15.38 -17.43 -16.06
C ALA A 245 15.11 -18.91 -16.37
#